data_AF-A0A930DSR9-F1
#
_entry.id   AF-A0A930DSR9-F1
#
_cell.length_a   1.000
_cell.length_b   1.000
_cell.length_c   1.000
_cell.angle_alpha   90.00
_cell.angle_beta   90.00
_cell.angle_gamma   90.00
#
_symmetry.space_group_name_H-M   'P 1'
#
loop_
_entity.id
_entity.type
_entity.pdbx_description
1 polymer ?
#
loop_
_entity_poly.entity_id
_entity_poly.type
_entity_poly.pdbx_seq_one_letter_code
_entity_poly.pdbx_strand_id
1 'polypeptide(L)' 'MKKKFECEIDCANCAAKIQEAIGKIPGVQSVKLNFMMQKFTLEAEDDRFEEILQEAIRIGKTIEPDFTVKGV' A
#
# COMPACT_ATOMS: atom_id res chain seq x y z
N MET A 1 -12.61 -4.67 4.12
CA MET A 1 -11.94 -4.75 5.45
C MET A 1 -10.67 -3.89 5.57
N LYS A 2 -10.11 -3.81 6.79
CA LYS A 2 -8.83 -3.16 7.12
C LYS A 2 -7.77 -4.19 7.52
N LYS A 3 -6.62 -4.22 6.83
CA LYS A 3 -5.45 -5.05 7.21
C LYS A 3 -4.20 -4.20 7.37
N LYS A 4 -3.24 -4.73 8.14
CA LYS A 4 -1.91 -4.14 8.38
C LYS A 4 -0.86 -5.16 7.98
N PHE A 5 0.16 -4.69 7.28
CA PHE A 5 1.26 -5.47 6.76
C PHE A 5 2.58 -4.85 7.18
N GLU A 6 3.60 -5.69 7.23
CA GLU A 6 4.97 -5.21 7.14
C GLU A 6 5.30 -4.91 5.69
N CYS A 7 6.02 -3.83 5.46
CA CYS A 7 6.51 -3.46 4.15
C CYS A 7 8.00 -3.15 4.19
N GLU A 8 8.61 -2.98 3.03
CA GLU A 8 9.96 -2.41 2.88
C GLU A 8 9.83 -1.16 2.01
N ILE A 9 10.23 -0.02 2.54
CA ILE A 9 10.18 1.29 1.87
C ILE A 9 11.11 2.26 2.58
N ASP A 10 12.05 2.87 1.85
CA ASP A 10 13.14 3.66 2.46
C ASP A 10 13.09 5.15 2.12
N CYS A 11 12.12 5.56 1.30
CA CYS A 11 11.96 6.95 0.90
C CYS A 11 10.63 7.54 1.40
N ALA A 12 10.71 8.51 2.32
CA ALA A 12 9.54 9.22 2.85
C ALA A 12 8.67 9.88 1.76
N ASN A 13 9.32 10.44 0.73
CA ASN A 13 8.62 11.07 -0.39
C ASN A 13 7.93 10.03 -1.30
N CYS A 14 8.58 8.89 -1.54
CA CYS A 14 7.96 7.80 -2.28
C CYS A 14 6.79 7.21 -1.50
N ALA A 15 6.91 7.01 -0.18
CA ALA A 15 5.80 6.60 0.67
C ALA A 15 4.59 7.53 0.52
N ALA A 16 4.80 8.85 0.52
CA ALA A 16 3.74 9.82 0.29
C ALA A 16 3.07 9.66 -1.09
N LYS A 17 3.87 9.55 -2.16
CA LYS A 17 3.38 9.34 -3.53
C LYS A 17 2.62 8.02 -3.69
N ILE A 18 3.10 6.94 -3.06
CA ILE A 18 2.47 5.63 -3.10
C ILE A 18 1.12 5.69 -2.38
N GLN A 19 1.02 6.31 -1.20
CA GLN A 19 -0.26 6.51 -0.53
C GLN A 19 -1.24 7.30 -1.41
N GLU A 20 -0.78 8.38 -2.05
CA GLU A 20 -1.64 9.18 -2.93
C GLU A 20 -2.15 8.37 -4.13
N ALA A 21 -1.29 7.55 -4.74
CA ALA A 21 -1.64 6.72 -5.88
C ALA A 21 -2.60 5.58 -5.48
N ILE A 22 -2.31 4.86 -4.38
CA ILE A 22 -3.17 3.79 -3.86
C ILE A 22 -4.54 4.34 -3.45
N GLY A 23 -4.59 5.53 -2.85
CA GLY A 23 -5.83 6.17 -2.45
C GLY A 23 -6.78 6.49 -3.60
N LYS A 24 -6.31 6.46 -4.86
CA LYS A 24 -7.12 6.65 -6.07
C LYS A 24 -7.67 5.35 -6.64
N ILE A 25 -7.27 4.19 -6.12
CA ILE A 25 -7.80 2.89 -6.59
C ILE A 25 -9.28 2.78 -6.17
N PRO A 26 -10.20 2.50 -7.10
CA PRO A 26 -11.61 2.27 -6.76
C PRO A 26 -11.80 1.14 -5.77
N GLY A 27 -12.46 1.43 -4.65
CA GLY A 27 -12.69 0.51 -3.54
C GLY A 27 -11.70 0.67 -2.37
N VAL A 28 -10.67 1.52 -2.50
CA VAL A 28 -9.84 1.93 -1.34
C VAL A 28 -10.57 2.98 -0.52
N GLN A 29 -10.63 2.76 0.79
CA GLN A 29 -11.24 3.66 1.77
C GLN A 29 -10.16 4.43 2.55
N SER A 30 -9.07 3.76 2.92
CA SER A 30 -7.92 4.42 3.52
C SER A 30 -6.62 3.66 3.25
N VAL A 31 -5.53 4.41 3.15
CA VAL A 31 -4.18 3.86 3.02
C VAL A 31 -3.21 4.64 3.90
N LYS A 32 -2.31 3.92 4.56
CA LYS A 32 -1.22 4.52 5.34
C LYS A 32 0.07 3.72 5.17
N LEU A 33 1.13 4.39 4.76
CA LEU A 33 2.51 3.92 4.77
C LEU A 33 3.29 4.70 5.82
N ASN A 34 3.91 3.96 6.73
CA ASN A 34 4.86 4.50 7.67
C ASN A 34 6.23 3.92 7.34
N PHE A 35 7.03 4.69 6.59
CA PHE A 35 8.37 4.28 6.18
C PHE A 35 9.29 4.02 7.38
N MET A 36 9.24 4.89 8.41
CA MET A 36 10.05 4.71 9.62
C MET A 36 9.72 3.42 10.37
N MET A 37 8.44 3.02 10.40
CA MET A 37 8.01 1.79 11.08
C MET A 37 7.95 0.58 10.15
N GLN A 38 8.22 0.74 8.85
CA GLN A 38 8.06 -0.32 7.86
C GLN A 38 6.67 -0.99 7.92
N LYS A 39 5.61 -0.15 7.97
CA LYS A 39 4.21 -0.60 8.05
C LYS A 39 3.34 -0.04 6.93
N PHE A 40 2.57 -0.92 6.32
CA PHE A 40 1.54 -0.63 5.33
C PHE A 40 0.16 -1.00 5.88
N THR A 41 -0.77 -0.05 5.94
CA THR A 41 -2.17 -0.28 6.33
C THR A 41 -3.07 0.02 5.14
N LEU A 42 -3.94 -0.93 4.81
CA LEU A 42 -4.89 -0.81 3.72
C LEU A 42 -6.30 -1.11 4.24
N GLU A 43 -7.24 -0.21 3.95
CA GLU A 43 -8.65 -0.38 4.17
C GLU A 43 -9.37 -0.25 2.85
N ALA A 44 -10.10 -1.29 2.46
CA ALA A 44 -10.75 -1.40 1.16
C ALA A 44 -12.04 -2.21 1.23
N GLU A 45 -12.77 -2.27 0.12
CA GLU A 45 -13.92 -3.19 -0.08
C GLU A 45 -13.55 -4.65 0.21
N ASP A 46 -14.49 -5.40 0.76
CA ASP A 46 -14.22 -6.73 1.33
C ASP A 46 -14.10 -7.83 0.27
N ASP A 47 -15.07 -7.83 -0.64
CA ASP A 47 -15.20 -8.74 -1.78
C ASP A 47 -14.09 -8.56 -2.82
N ARG A 48 -13.42 -7.41 -2.80
CA ARG A 48 -12.34 -7.04 -3.74
C ARG A 48 -10.99 -6.82 -3.06
N PHE A 49 -10.86 -7.16 -1.77
CA PHE A 49 -9.70 -6.79 -0.98
C PHE A 49 -8.38 -7.32 -1.57
N GLU A 50 -8.31 -8.60 -1.91
CA GLU A 50 -7.11 -9.21 -2.50
C GLU A 50 -6.73 -8.62 -3.87
N GLU A 51 -7.71 -8.30 -4.73
CA GLU A 51 -7.47 -7.62 -6.02
C GLU A 51 -6.85 -6.24 -5.81
N ILE A 52 -7.47 -5.43 -4.93
CA ILE A 52 -7.02 -4.07 -4.61
C ILE A 52 -5.63 -4.10 -3.98
N LEU A 53 -5.34 -5.07 -3.11
CA LEU A 53 -4.03 -5.24 -2.49
C LEU A 53 -2.94 -5.53 -3.52
N GLN A 54 -3.19 -6.43 -4.47
CA GLN A 54 -2.23 -6.73 -5.53
C GLN A 54 -1.97 -5.51 -6.43
N GLU A 55 -3.02 -4.76 -6.78
CA GLU A 55 -2.87 -3.51 -7.54
C GLU A 55 -2.09 -2.45 -6.77
N ALA A 56 -2.36 -2.30 -5.47
CA ALA A 56 -1.63 -1.39 -4.60
C ALA A 56 -0.12 -1.70 -4.56
N ILE A 57 0.24 -2.99 -4.50
CA ILE A 57 1.64 -3.44 -4.54
C ILE A 57 2.28 -3.13 -5.90
N ARG A 58 1.57 -3.36 -7.02
CA ARG A 58 2.06 -3.04 -8.37
C ARG A 58 2.33 -1.54 -8.55
N ILE A 59 1.40 -0.70 -8.12
CA ILE A 59 1.55 0.75 -8.16
C ILE A 59 2.74 1.19 -7.28
N GLY A 60 2.84 0.64 -6.07
CA GLY A 60 3.95 0.88 -5.16
C GLY A 60 5.31 0.63 -5.81
N LYS A 61 5.47 -0.54 -6.44
CA LYS A 61 6.70 -0.92 -7.16
C LYS A 61 7.03 -0.06 -8.37
N THR A 62 6.04 0.59 -8.97
CA THR A 62 6.26 1.53 -10.09
C THR A 62 6.87 2.84 -9.61
N ILE A 63 6.60 3.23 -8.36
CA ILE A 63 7.10 4.47 -7.75
C ILE A 63 8.41 4.23 -7.00
N GLU A 64 8.50 3.12 -6.28
CA GLU A 64 9.69 2.67 -5.55
C GLU A 64 9.91 1.17 -5.83
N PRO A 65 10.87 0.81 -6.70
CA PRO A 65 11.09 -0.59 -7.12
C PRO A 65 11.31 -1.58 -5.98
N ASP A 66 11.88 -1.11 -4.87
CA ASP A 66 12.17 -1.91 -3.67
C ASP A 66 10.95 -2.03 -2.73
N PHE A 67 9.79 -1.47 -3.10
CA PHE A 67 8.58 -1.61 -2.32
C PHE A 67 8.11 -3.07 -2.25
N THR A 68 8.22 -3.67 -1.06
CA THR A 68 7.72 -5.03 -0.79
C THR A 68 6.71 -5.04 0.35
N VAL A 69 5.83 -6.04 0.37
CA VAL A 69 4.83 -6.26 1.42
C VAL A 69 4.92 -7.72 1.86
N LYS A 70 4.97 -7.98 3.16
CA LYS A 70 5.08 -9.33 3.74
C LYS A 70 3.72 -9.88 4.14
N GLY A 71 3.58 -11.21 4.08
CA GLY A 71 2.36 -11.92 4.52
C GLY A 71 1.20 -11.83 3.53
N VAL A 72 1.53 -11.64 2.24
CA VAL A 72 0.64 -11.57 1.08
C VAL A 72 1.06 -12.55 0.02
#